data_AF-A0AAU8HJB7-F1
#
_entry.id   AF-A0AAU8HJB7-F1
#
_cell.length_a   1.000
_cell.length_b   1.000
_cell.length_c   1.000
_cell.angle_alpha   90.00
_cell.angle_beta   90.00
_cell.angle_gamma   90.00
#
_symmetry.space_group_name_H-M   'P 1'
#
loop_
_entity.id
_entity.type
_entity.pdbx_description
1 polymer ?
#
loop_
_entity_poly.entity_id
_entity_poly.type
_entity_poly.pdbx_seq_one_letter_code
_entity_poly.pdbx_strand_id
1 'polypeptide(L)'
;MRVPSRSPGQQPGPAVAPAAPARRLPTAGSRPPEPDPAAYRAAVTELLVEVGALADAPSTRARQVLLDQRLREPAIAAVLDATPQGFVGARETLLLEVARYQPNARSSAADLTALVRIYLLSRIDVMWWRDVPTFATDAQVNGSTDLVDLEWLRRRDLLRFRYLEQPTGVLHRGWRAVRRRVLPDATPRTAGLMFRRARREVVALLNDLGREFALAAPRGTPPLWVTSLVRSAEHQYRLRRLGYAAMVPSGHCLGWAADLEMAWFARFGARETLARLLLDRQAAGEINVVDEGQAWHICLAPAARRRLRRAYEAEMGI
;
A
#
# COMPACT_ATOMS: atom_id res chain seq x y z
N MET A 1 75.25 -17.68 55.57
CA MET A 1 76.46 -17.15 54.90
C MET A 1 76.31 -15.64 54.69
N ARG A 2 77.43 -14.91 54.70
CA ARG A 2 77.58 -13.45 54.83
C ARG A 2 76.89 -12.59 53.75
N VAL A 3 76.20 -11.52 54.21
CA VAL A 3 76.27 -10.05 53.92
C VAL A 3 76.94 -9.55 52.59
N PRO A 4 76.77 -8.26 52.16
CA PRO A 4 75.68 -7.59 51.42
C PRO A 4 76.21 -6.73 50.22
N SER A 5 75.38 -5.84 49.64
CA SER A 5 75.67 -4.48 49.08
C SER A 5 74.74 -4.20 47.88
N ARG A 6 74.15 -3.02 47.62
CA ARG A 6 74.32 -1.62 48.05
C ARG A 6 73.05 -0.83 47.63
N SER A 7 72.56 0.08 48.49
CA SER A 7 71.80 1.30 48.12
C SER A 7 72.84 2.43 47.81
N PRO A 8 72.54 3.67 47.32
CA PRO A 8 71.33 4.56 47.43
C PRO A 8 70.88 5.13 46.06
N GLY A 9 69.83 5.93 45.82
CA GLY A 9 68.94 6.81 46.58
C GLY A 9 68.80 8.12 45.78
N GLN A 10 67.59 8.60 45.44
CA GLN A 10 67.29 10.04 45.28
C GLN A 10 65.79 10.31 45.04
N GLN A 11 65.36 11.45 45.57
CA GLN A 11 64.01 11.95 45.86
C GLN A 11 63.33 12.68 44.66
N PRO A 12 62.06 13.14 44.81
CA PRO A 12 61.10 13.36 43.71
C PRO A 12 61.06 14.78 43.15
N GLY A 13 60.51 14.91 41.92
CA GLY A 13 60.08 16.17 41.33
C GLY A 13 58.82 15.96 40.45
N PRO A 14 57.92 16.95 40.33
CA PRO A 14 56.61 16.77 39.73
C PRO A 14 56.67 16.90 38.21
N ALA A 15 56.09 15.94 37.49
CA ALA A 15 55.95 16.02 36.04
C ALA A 15 54.47 15.96 35.66
N VAL A 16 53.96 17.16 35.37
CA VAL A 16 52.85 17.51 34.47
C VAL A 16 52.26 16.32 33.70
N ALA A 17 51.03 15.95 34.05
CA ALA A 17 50.24 15.01 33.25
C ALA A 17 49.79 15.70 31.95
N PRO A 18 50.11 15.16 30.76
CA PRO A 18 49.55 15.65 29.52
C PRO A 18 48.09 15.20 29.43
N ALA A 19 47.20 16.16 29.18
CA ALA A 19 45.79 15.93 28.94
C ALA A 19 45.61 14.95 27.77
N ALA A 20 45.16 13.73 28.09
CA ALA A 20 44.68 12.80 27.09
C ALA A 20 43.40 13.39 26.46
N PRO A 21 43.28 13.43 25.13
CA PRO A 21 42.06 13.89 24.50
C PRO A 21 40.94 12.91 24.87
N ALA A 22 39.92 13.43 25.57
CA ALA A 22 38.68 12.73 25.81
C ALA A 22 38.16 12.22 24.47
N ARG A 23 38.21 10.90 24.29
CA ARG A 23 37.66 10.18 23.15
C ARG A 23 36.17 10.49 23.15
N ARG A 24 35.74 11.49 22.36
CA ARG A 24 34.32 11.78 22.13
C ARG A 24 33.71 10.49 21.59
N LEU A 25 32.89 9.85 22.41
CA LEU A 25 31.95 8.83 21.96
C LEU A 25 31.19 9.41 20.77
N PRO A 26 30.99 8.65 19.68
CA PRO A 26 30.20 9.12 18.57
C PRO A 26 28.83 9.51 19.11
N THR A 27 28.49 10.79 18.97
CA THR A 27 27.14 11.31 19.12
C THR A 27 26.21 10.34 18.40
N ALA A 28 25.25 9.79 19.13
CA ALA A 28 24.22 8.91 18.61
C ALA A 28 23.76 9.44 17.25
N GLY A 29 24.05 8.68 16.20
CA GLY A 29 23.72 9.08 14.84
C GLY A 29 22.25 9.47 14.82
N SER A 30 21.96 10.70 14.40
CA SER A 30 20.59 11.14 14.17
C SER A 30 19.95 10.09 13.25
N ARG A 31 18.96 9.37 13.77
CA ARG A 31 18.16 8.46 12.95
C ARG A 31 17.72 9.27 11.73
N PRO A 32 17.93 8.77 10.50
CA PRO A 32 17.47 9.49 9.32
C PRO A 32 15.99 9.81 9.51
N PRO A 33 15.56 11.04 9.16
CA PRO A 33 14.17 11.43 9.31
C PRO A 33 13.27 10.40 8.63
N GLU A 34 12.21 10.02 9.32
CA GLU A 34 11.23 9.09 8.76
C GLU A 34 10.63 9.72 7.48
N PRO A 35 10.48 8.95 6.38
CA PRO A 35 9.92 9.50 5.16
C PRO A 35 8.53 10.10 5.42
N ASP A 36 8.30 11.31 4.92
CA ASP A 36 7.02 12.02 5.05
C ASP A 36 6.08 11.64 3.88
N PRO A 37 5.01 10.84 4.12
CA PRO A 37 4.09 10.44 3.07
C PRO A 37 3.29 11.61 2.49
N ALA A 38 3.09 12.71 3.24
CA ALA A 38 2.36 13.87 2.76
C ALA A 38 3.21 14.67 1.77
N ALA A 39 4.46 14.97 2.12
CA ALA A 39 5.42 15.60 1.21
C ALA A 39 5.63 14.74 -0.05
N TYR A 40 5.73 13.41 0.12
CA TYR A 40 5.82 12.47 -0.99
C TYR A 40 4.64 12.58 -1.97
N ARG A 41 3.39 12.58 -1.46
CA ARG A 41 2.19 12.72 -2.30
C ARG A 41 2.11 14.05 -3.04
N ALA A 42 2.55 15.13 -2.40
CA ALA A 42 2.61 16.44 -3.04
C ALA A 42 3.58 16.40 -4.23
N ALA A 43 4.81 15.90 -4.01
CA ALA A 43 5.82 15.75 -5.07
C ALA A 43 5.34 14.81 -6.20
N VAL A 44 4.67 13.71 -5.87
CA VAL A 44 4.06 12.82 -6.88
C VAL A 44 2.96 13.54 -7.67
N THR A 45 2.12 14.35 -7.02
CA THR A 45 1.08 15.14 -7.70
C THR A 45 1.68 16.08 -8.73
N GLU A 46 2.73 16.82 -8.38
CA GLU A 46 3.44 17.71 -9.30
C GLU A 46 4.05 16.94 -10.48
N LEU A 47 4.74 15.83 -10.20
CA LEU A 47 5.29 14.97 -11.24
C LEU A 47 4.21 14.47 -12.21
N LEU A 48 3.01 14.12 -11.72
CA LEU A 48 1.94 13.63 -12.58
C LEU A 48 1.39 14.72 -13.53
N VAL A 49 1.44 15.99 -13.13
CA VAL A 49 1.12 17.11 -14.03
C VAL A 49 2.15 17.20 -15.16
N GLU A 50 3.44 17.12 -14.82
CA GLU A 50 4.53 17.16 -15.81
C GLU A 50 4.50 15.95 -16.75
N VAL A 51 4.23 14.75 -16.23
CA VAL A 51 4.06 13.53 -17.05
C VAL A 51 2.84 13.65 -17.98
N GLY A 52 1.74 14.19 -17.48
CA GLY A 52 0.53 14.44 -18.28
C GLY A 52 0.76 15.43 -19.42
N ALA A 53 1.55 16.49 -19.19
CA ALA A 53 1.92 17.45 -20.23
C ALA A 53 2.76 16.82 -21.37
N LEU A 54 3.41 15.68 -21.11
CA LEU A 54 4.17 14.91 -22.10
C LEU A 54 3.38 13.73 -22.70
N ALA A 55 2.07 13.63 -22.45
CA ALA A 55 1.25 12.51 -22.93
C ALA A 55 1.19 12.43 -24.47
N ASP A 56 1.08 13.58 -25.14
CA ASP A 56 0.98 13.68 -26.61
C ASP A 56 2.33 13.79 -27.30
N ALA A 57 3.42 13.93 -26.54
CA ALA A 57 4.76 14.06 -27.10
C ALA A 57 5.30 12.68 -27.54
N PRO A 58 5.78 12.52 -28.79
CA PRO A 58 6.34 11.24 -29.27
C PRO A 58 7.65 10.83 -28.56
N SER A 59 8.18 11.68 -27.67
CA SER A 59 9.49 11.47 -27.04
C SER A 59 9.39 10.65 -25.75
N THR A 60 9.43 9.32 -25.90
CA THR A 60 9.71 8.38 -24.78
C THR A 60 10.96 8.77 -24.01
N ARG A 61 11.97 9.32 -24.69
CA ARG A 61 13.22 9.80 -24.06
C ARG A 61 12.97 10.98 -23.12
N ALA A 62 12.16 11.96 -23.52
CA ALA A 62 11.84 13.11 -22.66
C ALA A 62 11.14 12.67 -21.36
N ARG A 63 10.19 11.72 -21.47
CA ARG A 63 9.50 11.14 -20.30
C ARG A 63 10.46 10.39 -19.37
N GLN A 64 11.39 9.62 -19.93
CA GLN A 64 12.40 8.92 -19.14
C GLN A 64 13.34 9.89 -18.42
N VAL A 65 13.81 10.95 -19.09
CA VAL A 65 14.66 11.98 -18.48
C VAL A 65 13.91 12.72 -17.37
N LEU A 66 12.66 13.08 -17.61
CA LEU A 66 11.79 13.72 -16.61
C LEU A 66 11.66 12.85 -15.36
N LEU A 67 11.23 11.60 -15.53
CA LEU A 67 11.09 10.65 -14.42
C LEU A 67 12.43 10.50 -13.69
N ASP A 68 13.52 10.29 -14.43
CA ASP A 68 14.83 10.14 -13.83
C ASP A 68 15.23 11.32 -12.94
N GLN A 69 14.99 12.55 -13.39
CA GLN A 69 15.28 13.76 -12.64
C GLN A 69 14.37 13.91 -11.42
N ARG A 70 13.05 13.81 -11.60
CA ARG A 70 12.07 14.05 -10.53
C ARG A 70 12.11 12.98 -9.45
N LEU A 71 12.43 11.73 -9.78
CA LEU A 71 12.57 10.68 -8.76
C LEU A 71 13.70 10.96 -7.76
N ARG A 72 14.71 11.77 -8.12
CA ARG A 72 15.80 12.18 -7.21
C ARG A 72 15.42 13.30 -6.25
N GLU A 73 14.22 13.86 -6.38
CA GLU A 73 13.72 14.83 -5.41
C GLU A 73 13.72 14.20 -4.00
N PRO A 74 14.16 14.93 -2.95
CA PRO A 74 14.33 14.34 -1.62
C PRO A 74 13.09 13.63 -1.07
N ALA A 75 11.89 14.22 -1.27
CA ALA A 75 10.65 13.63 -0.80
C ALA A 75 10.36 12.28 -1.49
N ILE A 76 10.58 12.19 -2.80
CA ILE A 76 10.39 10.95 -3.57
C ILE A 76 11.46 9.93 -3.21
N ALA A 77 12.73 10.33 -3.26
CA ALA A 77 13.86 9.45 -2.98
C ALA A 77 13.77 8.80 -1.59
N ALA A 78 13.37 9.55 -0.57
CA ALA A 78 13.25 9.03 0.80
C ALA A 78 12.25 7.86 0.93
N VAL A 79 11.07 7.96 0.29
CA VAL A 79 10.08 6.87 0.32
C VAL A 79 10.55 5.67 -0.49
N LEU A 80 11.14 5.89 -1.68
CA LEU A 80 11.66 4.80 -2.51
C LEU A 80 12.79 4.05 -1.82
N ASP A 81 13.71 4.77 -1.16
CA ASP A 81 14.83 4.19 -0.42
C ASP A 81 14.38 3.38 0.79
N ALA A 82 13.27 3.77 1.42
CA ALA A 82 12.69 3.05 2.55
C ALA A 82 11.95 1.75 2.16
N THR A 83 11.80 1.46 0.86
CA THR A 83 11.26 0.18 0.39
C THR A 83 12.32 -0.93 0.41
N PRO A 84 11.94 -2.23 0.46
CA PRO A 84 12.90 -3.34 0.38
C PRO A 84 13.78 -3.35 -0.88
N GLN A 85 13.33 -2.70 -1.96
CA GLN A 85 14.08 -2.61 -3.22
C GLN A 85 15.14 -1.49 -3.20
N GLY A 86 15.05 -0.58 -2.22
CA GLY A 86 15.83 0.66 -2.19
C GLY A 86 15.49 1.62 -3.34
N PHE A 87 16.11 2.79 -3.33
CA PHE A 87 15.87 3.83 -4.33
C PHE A 87 16.12 3.33 -5.76
N VAL A 88 17.28 2.70 -5.97
CA VAL A 88 17.73 2.24 -7.30
C VAL A 88 16.77 1.20 -7.87
N GLY A 89 16.42 0.17 -7.09
CA GLY A 89 15.55 -0.91 -7.56
C GLY A 89 14.13 -0.43 -7.84
N ALA A 90 13.58 0.46 -7.01
CA ALA A 90 12.26 1.04 -7.25
C ALA A 90 12.24 1.93 -8.52
N ARG A 91 13.24 2.79 -8.68
CA ARG A 91 13.40 3.63 -9.88
C ARG A 91 13.49 2.80 -11.16
N GLU A 92 14.38 1.80 -11.18
CA GLU A 92 14.57 0.94 -12.35
C GLU A 92 13.31 0.15 -12.70
N THR A 93 12.60 -0.33 -11.68
CA THR A 93 11.31 -0.99 -11.87
C THR A 93 10.32 -0.04 -12.55
N LEU A 94 10.16 1.20 -12.07
CA LEU A 94 9.25 2.16 -12.70
C LEU A 94 9.62 2.44 -14.16
N LEU A 95 10.90 2.69 -14.45
CA LEU A 95 11.37 2.95 -15.81
C LEU A 95 11.10 1.76 -16.75
N LEU A 96 11.23 0.53 -16.24
CA LEU A 96 10.87 -0.68 -16.99
C LEU A 96 9.36 -0.82 -17.20
N GLU A 97 8.53 -0.52 -16.19
CA GLU A 97 7.06 -0.52 -16.37
C GLU A 97 6.62 0.51 -17.42
N VAL A 98 7.18 1.73 -17.35
CA VAL A 98 6.92 2.81 -18.30
C VAL A 98 7.33 2.42 -19.72
N ALA A 99 8.50 1.81 -19.88
CA ALA A 99 9.00 1.37 -21.18
C ALA A 99 8.17 0.24 -21.80
N ARG A 100 7.54 -0.59 -20.96
CA ARG A 100 6.71 -1.74 -21.39
C ARG A 100 5.22 -1.42 -21.44
N TYR A 101 4.81 -0.22 -21.04
CA TYR A 101 3.41 0.14 -20.95
C TYR A 101 2.73 0.09 -22.32
N GLN A 102 1.64 -0.65 -22.38
CA GLN A 102 0.70 -0.66 -23.50
C GLN A 102 -0.70 -0.46 -22.93
N PRO A 103 -1.48 0.53 -23.43
CA PRO A 103 -2.86 0.71 -23.01
C PRO A 103 -3.67 -0.58 -23.18
N ASN A 104 -4.40 -0.95 -22.14
CA ASN A 104 -5.20 -2.17 -22.14
C ASN A 104 -6.51 -1.89 -21.39
N ALA A 105 -7.65 -2.14 -22.04
CA ALA A 105 -8.98 -1.95 -21.44
C ALA A 105 -9.23 -2.82 -20.18
N ARG A 106 -8.38 -3.83 -19.92
CA ARG A 106 -8.42 -4.65 -18.71
C ARG A 106 -7.59 -4.09 -17.55
N SER A 107 -6.70 -3.15 -17.82
CA SER A 107 -5.79 -2.57 -16.82
C SER A 107 -6.47 -1.43 -16.07
N SER A 108 -6.17 -1.29 -14.77
CA SER A 108 -6.59 -0.11 -13.99
C SER A 108 -5.79 1.15 -14.36
N ALA A 109 -4.58 1.00 -14.88
CA ALA A 109 -3.87 2.09 -15.55
C ALA A 109 -4.45 2.30 -16.96
N ALA A 110 -5.28 3.34 -17.13
CA ALA A 110 -5.86 3.72 -18.42
C ALA A 110 -4.85 4.41 -19.36
N ASP A 111 -3.90 5.13 -18.79
CA ASP A 111 -2.83 5.84 -19.48
C ASP A 111 -1.51 5.74 -18.69
N LEU A 112 -0.44 6.32 -19.24
CA LEU A 112 0.87 6.29 -18.62
C LEU A 112 0.91 7.07 -17.29
N THR A 113 0.16 8.17 -17.20
CA THR A 113 0.05 8.98 -15.98
C THR A 113 -0.57 8.16 -14.85
N ALA A 114 -1.62 7.39 -15.15
CA ALA A 114 -2.23 6.45 -14.22
C ALA A 114 -1.25 5.35 -13.79
N LEU A 115 -0.46 4.80 -14.72
CA LEU A 115 0.59 3.83 -14.36
C LEU A 115 1.61 4.41 -13.38
N VAL A 116 2.12 5.62 -13.65
CA VAL A 116 3.10 6.29 -12.78
C VAL A 116 2.47 6.60 -11.41
N ARG A 117 1.22 7.07 -11.37
CA ARG A 117 0.46 7.33 -10.14
C ARG A 117 0.34 6.07 -9.30
N ILE A 118 -0.17 4.99 -9.89
CA ILE A 118 -0.40 3.72 -9.21
C ILE A 118 0.92 3.17 -8.67
N TYR A 119 1.97 3.17 -9.50
CA TYR A 119 3.29 2.69 -9.08
C TYR A 119 3.82 3.48 -7.88
N LEU A 120 3.92 4.80 -8.00
CA LEU A 120 4.54 5.65 -6.98
C LEU A 120 3.74 5.64 -5.68
N LEU A 121 2.42 5.88 -5.74
CA LEU A 121 1.62 5.92 -4.52
C LEU A 121 1.55 4.55 -3.81
N SER A 122 1.67 3.42 -4.53
CA SER A 122 1.77 2.10 -3.90
C SER A 122 3.08 1.88 -3.13
N ARG A 123 4.13 2.69 -3.34
CA ARG A 123 5.40 2.57 -2.60
C ARG A 123 5.24 2.91 -1.13
N ILE A 124 4.24 3.71 -0.77
CA ILE A 124 3.88 3.98 0.62
C ILE A 124 3.48 2.67 1.32
N ASP A 125 2.70 1.81 0.67
CA ASP A 125 2.27 0.52 1.23
C ASP A 125 3.46 -0.38 1.52
N VAL A 126 4.37 -0.44 0.55
CA VAL A 126 5.56 -1.28 0.57
C VAL A 126 6.53 -0.79 1.64
N MET A 127 6.67 0.53 1.79
CA MET A 127 7.46 1.15 2.84
C MET A 127 6.87 0.85 4.23
N TRP A 128 5.57 1.09 4.42
CA TRP A 128 4.89 0.88 5.70
C TRP A 128 4.97 -0.56 6.21
N TRP A 129 4.94 -1.52 5.30
CA TRP A 129 4.88 -2.94 5.62
C TRP A 129 6.12 -3.70 5.14
N ARG A 130 7.26 -3.01 5.02
CA ARG A 130 8.52 -3.57 4.50
C ARG A 130 9.01 -4.83 5.24
N ASP A 131 8.68 -4.94 6.52
CA ASP A 131 9.09 -6.04 7.40
C ASP A 131 8.04 -7.18 7.46
N VAL A 132 6.94 -7.06 6.70
CA VAL A 132 5.89 -8.07 6.64
C VAL A 132 6.14 -8.99 5.44
N PRO A 133 6.18 -10.33 5.64
CA PRO A 133 6.32 -11.24 4.53
C PRO A 133 5.09 -11.22 3.64
N THR A 134 5.30 -11.37 2.34
CA THR A 134 4.21 -11.57 1.39
C THR A 134 3.64 -12.98 1.52
N PHE A 135 2.33 -13.12 1.29
CA PHE A 135 1.74 -14.42 1.02
C PHE A 135 2.20 -14.87 -0.37
N ALA A 136 3.18 -15.77 -0.43
CA ALA A 136 3.74 -16.26 -1.67
C ALA A 136 2.71 -17.04 -2.49
N THR A 137 1.95 -17.94 -1.85
CA THR A 137 1.07 -18.90 -2.54
C THR A 137 -0.41 -18.77 -2.18
N ASP A 138 -1.27 -19.26 -3.06
CA ASP A 138 -2.72 -19.33 -2.83
C ASP A 138 -3.06 -20.16 -1.56
N ALA A 139 -2.26 -21.21 -1.28
CA ALA A 139 -2.42 -22.05 -0.10
C ALA A 139 -2.10 -21.29 1.19
N GLN A 140 -1.07 -20.44 1.19
CA GLN A 140 -0.73 -19.61 2.35
C GLN A 140 -1.86 -18.62 2.69
N VAL A 141 -2.51 -18.03 1.69
CA VAL A 141 -3.67 -17.15 1.91
C VAL A 141 -4.83 -17.92 2.54
N ASN A 142 -5.14 -19.12 2.02
CA ASN A 142 -6.28 -19.90 2.52
C ASN A 142 -6.05 -20.52 3.90
N GLY A 143 -4.81 -20.89 4.22
CA GLY A 143 -4.42 -21.53 5.48
C GLY A 143 -3.95 -20.57 6.58
N SER A 144 -3.82 -19.27 6.31
CA SER A 144 -3.29 -18.31 7.28
C SER A 144 -4.25 -18.10 8.46
N THR A 145 -3.71 -18.17 9.68
CA THR A 145 -4.41 -17.85 10.93
C THR A 145 -4.55 -16.34 11.17
N ASP A 146 -3.76 -15.53 10.46
CA ASP A 146 -3.83 -14.06 10.50
C ASP A 146 -5.03 -13.51 9.71
N LEU A 147 -5.61 -14.33 8.83
CA LEU A 147 -6.71 -13.96 7.95
C LEU A 147 -8.02 -14.62 8.37
N VAL A 148 -9.05 -13.80 8.52
CA VAL A 148 -10.40 -14.27 8.85
C VAL A 148 -11.22 -14.51 7.59
N ASP A 149 -12.12 -15.48 7.65
CA ASP A 149 -13.05 -15.81 6.57
C ASP A 149 -14.23 -14.83 6.56
N LEU A 150 -14.38 -14.10 5.46
CA LEU A 150 -15.48 -13.17 5.28
C LEU A 150 -16.83 -13.86 5.23
N GLU A 151 -16.89 -15.12 4.79
CA GLU A 151 -18.13 -15.86 4.73
C GLU A 151 -18.68 -16.16 6.12
N TRP A 152 -17.79 -16.48 7.06
CA TRP A 152 -18.15 -16.68 8.46
C TRP A 152 -18.73 -15.40 9.08
N LEU A 153 -18.12 -14.24 8.77
CA LEU A 153 -18.58 -12.93 9.22
C LEU A 153 -19.90 -12.54 8.55
N ARG A 154 -20.03 -12.78 7.25
CA ARG A 154 -21.24 -12.49 6.45
C ARG A 154 -22.45 -13.25 6.98
N ARG A 155 -22.30 -14.54 7.32
CA ARG A 155 -23.39 -15.37 7.87
C ARG A 155 -23.87 -14.92 9.25
N ARG A 156 -23.06 -14.13 9.96
CA ARG A 156 -23.37 -13.57 11.28
C ARG A 156 -23.80 -12.10 11.22
N ASP A 157 -23.98 -11.56 10.03
CA ASP A 157 -24.27 -10.14 9.80
C ASP A 157 -23.22 -9.20 10.44
N LEU A 158 -21.95 -9.60 10.41
CA LEU A 158 -20.83 -8.82 10.95
C LEU A 158 -20.11 -8.00 9.88
N LEU A 159 -20.62 -7.96 8.65
CA LEU A 159 -20.05 -7.15 7.56
C LEU A 159 -20.93 -5.95 7.25
N ARG A 160 -20.31 -4.77 7.16
CA ARG A 160 -20.96 -3.51 6.75
C ARG A 160 -20.60 -3.10 5.32
N PHE A 161 -20.02 -4.02 4.56
CA PHE A 161 -19.72 -3.89 3.14
C PHE A 161 -20.20 -5.14 2.37
N ARG A 162 -20.27 -5.01 1.05
CA ARG A 162 -20.60 -6.08 0.11
C ARG A 162 -19.38 -6.41 -0.74
N TYR A 163 -19.38 -7.64 -1.23
CA TYR A 163 -18.42 -8.13 -2.22
C TYR A 163 -19.10 -9.16 -3.09
N LEU A 164 -18.46 -9.50 -4.19
CA LEU A 164 -18.87 -10.60 -5.06
C LEU A 164 -17.73 -11.60 -5.14
N GLU A 165 -18.03 -12.88 -4.97
CA GLU A 165 -17.05 -13.96 -5.15
C GLU A 165 -16.72 -14.16 -6.62
N GLN A 166 -15.46 -14.45 -6.92
CA GLN A 166 -15.05 -14.79 -8.27
C GLN A 166 -15.60 -16.17 -8.66
N PRO A 167 -16.32 -16.29 -9.81
CA PRO A 167 -16.85 -17.58 -10.24
C PRO A 167 -15.73 -18.56 -10.59
N THR A 168 -15.69 -19.70 -9.90
CA THR A 168 -14.71 -20.76 -10.14
C THR A 168 -15.08 -21.65 -11.34
N GLY A 169 -16.37 -21.91 -11.56
CA GLY A 169 -16.88 -22.77 -12.64
C GLY A 169 -17.43 -22.05 -13.88
N VAL A 170 -17.44 -22.74 -15.03
CA VAL A 170 -17.99 -22.23 -16.32
C VAL A 170 -19.47 -21.89 -16.20
N LEU A 171 -20.25 -22.72 -15.50
CA LEU A 171 -21.68 -22.49 -15.29
C LEU A 171 -21.94 -21.20 -14.50
N HIS A 172 -21.20 -20.96 -13.42
CA HIS A 172 -21.32 -19.72 -12.65
C HIS A 172 -20.86 -18.49 -13.46
N ARG A 173 -19.86 -18.64 -14.34
CA ARG A 173 -19.47 -17.58 -15.29
C ARG A 173 -20.59 -17.28 -16.29
N GLY A 174 -21.24 -18.31 -16.83
CA GLY A 174 -22.39 -18.19 -17.74
C GLY A 174 -23.59 -17.53 -17.08
N TRP A 175 -23.99 -18.00 -15.90
CA TRP A 175 -25.06 -17.39 -15.12
C TRP A 175 -24.79 -15.92 -14.79
N ARG A 176 -23.54 -15.59 -14.41
CA ARG A 176 -23.14 -14.21 -14.16
C ARG A 176 -23.23 -13.34 -15.42
N ALA A 177 -22.85 -13.88 -16.58
CA ALA A 177 -23.00 -13.18 -17.85
C ALA A 177 -24.48 -12.91 -18.18
N VAL A 178 -25.37 -13.89 -17.95
CA VAL A 178 -26.82 -13.72 -18.12
C VAL A 178 -27.36 -12.68 -17.14
N ARG A 179 -27.04 -12.79 -15.85
CA ARG A 179 -27.48 -11.81 -14.83
C ARG A 179 -27.00 -10.40 -15.16
N ARG A 180 -25.79 -10.23 -15.70
CA ARG A 180 -25.28 -8.93 -16.18
C ARG A 180 -25.98 -8.41 -17.43
N ARG A 181 -26.58 -9.28 -18.25
CA ARG A 181 -27.39 -8.84 -19.39
C ARG A 181 -28.79 -8.42 -18.96
N VAL A 182 -29.40 -9.16 -18.03
CA VAL A 182 -30.77 -8.89 -17.55
C VAL A 182 -30.80 -7.75 -16.53
N LEU A 183 -29.79 -7.66 -15.67
CA LEU A 183 -29.65 -6.66 -14.61
C LEU A 183 -28.24 -6.05 -14.66
N PRO A 184 -27.89 -5.29 -15.72
CA PRO A 184 -26.54 -4.75 -15.94
C PRO A 184 -26.05 -3.84 -14.82
N ASP A 185 -26.98 -3.35 -14.01
CA ASP A 185 -26.80 -2.27 -13.06
C ASP A 185 -26.87 -2.71 -11.59
N ALA A 186 -27.29 -3.95 -11.34
CA ALA A 186 -27.52 -4.45 -9.99
C ALA A 186 -26.22 -4.66 -9.17
N THR A 187 -25.07 -4.80 -9.85
CA THR A 187 -23.77 -5.00 -9.20
C THR A 187 -22.65 -4.40 -10.04
N PRO A 188 -21.55 -3.93 -9.42
CA PRO A 188 -20.35 -3.51 -10.13
C PRO A 188 -19.81 -4.54 -11.13
N ARG A 189 -19.21 -4.03 -12.21
CA ARG A 189 -18.53 -4.85 -13.23
C ARG A 189 -17.11 -5.16 -12.78
N THR A 190 -16.95 -6.08 -11.84
CA THR A 190 -15.65 -6.50 -11.30
C THR A 190 -15.38 -7.98 -11.56
N ALA A 191 -14.15 -8.46 -11.39
CA ALA A 191 -13.87 -9.90 -11.43
C ALA A 191 -14.45 -10.64 -10.20
N GLY A 192 -14.57 -9.94 -9.08
CA GLY A 192 -14.93 -10.52 -7.78
C GLY A 192 -13.69 -10.95 -6.99
N LEU A 193 -13.89 -11.25 -5.72
CA LEU A 193 -12.85 -11.72 -4.81
C LEU A 193 -12.51 -13.18 -5.10
N MET A 194 -11.25 -13.44 -5.45
CA MET A 194 -10.71 -14.80 -5.49
C MET A 194 -10.63 -15.38 -4.07
N PHE A 195 -10.12 -14.60 -3.12
CA PHE A 195 -9.99 -14.98 -1.72
C PHE A 195 -10.98 -14.19 -0.87
N ARG A 196 -11.87 -14.88 -0.16
CA ARG A 196 -12.81 -14.28 0.81
C ARG A 196 -12.15 -14.16 2.19
N ARG A 197 -10.91 -13.65 2.20
CA ARG A 197 -10.04 -13.60 3.38
C ARG A 197 -9.51 -12.18 3.55
N ALA A 198 -9.37 -11.73 4.79
CA ALA A 198 -8.76 -10.45 5.11
C ALA A 198 -8.17 -10.45 6.52
N ARG A 199 -7.22 -9.55 6.78
CA ARG A 199 -6.76 -9.28 8.15
C ARG A 199 -7.90 -8.66 8.95
N ARG A 200 -7.92 -8.93 10.25
CA ARG A 200 -9.01 -8.49 11.16
C ARG A 200 -9.13 -6.97 11.19
N GLU A 201 -7.99 -6.26 11.19
CA GLU A 201 -7.96 -4.80 11.15
C GLU A 201 -8.49 -4.23 9.83
N VAL A 202 -8.22 -4.91 8.71
CA VAL A 202 -8.77 -4.50 7.40
C VAL A 202 -10.28 -4.70 7.38
N VAL A 203 -10.80 -5.79 7.99
CA VAL A 203 -12.26 -5.96 8.17
C VAL A 203 -12.84 -4.83 9.01
N ALA A 204 -12.24 -4.49 10.16
CA ALA A 204 -12.71 -3.39 11.00
C ALA A 204 -12.69 -2.05 10.26
N LEU A 205 -11.63 -1.75 9.50
CA LEU A 205 -11.55 -0.56 8.66
C LEU A 205 -12.70 -0.50 7.64
N LEU A 206 -12.94 -1.61 6.93
CA LEU A 206 -14.01 -1.68 5.93
C LEU A 206 -15.40 -1.61 6.57
N ASN A 207 -15.56 -2.11 7.80
CA ASN A 207 -16.80 -1.98 8.56
C ASN A 207 -17.03 -0.54 9.02
N ASP A 208 -16.00 0.14 9.53
CA ASP A 208 -16.04 1.57 9.90
C ASP A 208 -16.41 2.43 8.67
N LEU A 209 -15.69 2.25 7.56
CA LEU A 209 -15.97 2.93 6.29
C LEU A 209 -17.37 2.61 5.78
N GLY A 210 -17.81 1.36 5.89
CA GLY A 210 -19.16 0.93 5.48
C GLY A 210 -20.27 1.63 6.25
N ARG A 211 -20.08 1.82 7.57
CA ARG A 211 -21.01 2.58 8.43
C ARG A 211 -21.02 4.07 8.07
N GLU A 212 -19.86 4.70 7.98
CA GLU A 212 -19.74 6.12 7.64
C GLU A 212 -20.31 6.41 6.26
N PHE A 213 -20.02 5.56 5.28
CA PHE A 213 -20.58 5.68 3.94
C PHE A 213 -22.10 5.52 3.94
N ALA A 214 -22.66 4.54 4.68
CA ALA A 214 -24.10 4.39 4.78
C ALA A 214 -24.81 5.59 5.43
N LEU A 215 -24.14 6.29 6.36
CA LEU A 215 -24.66 7.50 6.99
C LEU A 215 -24.57 8.73 6.08
N ALA A 216 -23.48 8.85 5.30
CA ALA A 216 -23.20 10.03 4.49
C ALA A 216 -23.73 9.96 3.06
N ALA A 217 -23.96 8.76 2.52
CA ALA A 217 -24.36 8.58 1.13
C ALA A 217 -25.84 8.98 0.89
N PRO A 218 -26.19 9.41 -0.34
CA PRO A 218 -27.57 9.64 -0.73
C PRO A 218 -28.47 8.43 -0.46
N ARG A 219 -29.75 8.69 -0.12
CA ARG A 219 -30.75 7.63 0.09
C ARG A 219 -30.85 6.72 -1.14
N GLY A 220 -30.95 5.41 -0.90
CA GLY A 220 -31.00 4.41 -1.97
C GLY A 220 -29.63 3.99 -2.51
N THR A 221 -28.53 4.55 -2.00
CA THR A 221 -27.18 4.08 -2.31
C THR A 221 -26.96 2.68 -1.73
N PRO A 222 -26.47 1.71 -2.51
CA PRO A 222 -26.08 0.39 -2.00
C PRO A 222 -24.96 0.48 -0.95
N PRO A 223 -24.79 -0.52 -0.07
CA PRO A 223 -23.68 -0.53 0.88
C PRO A 223 -22.31 -0.51 0.17
N LEU A 224 -21.28 -0.07 0.89
CA LEU A 224 -19.89 -0.03 0.43
C LEU A 224 -19.51 -1.34 -0.28
N TRP A 225 -18.82 -1.24 -1.42
CA TRP A 225 -18.51 -2.40 -2.25
C TRP A 225 -17.01 -2.63 -2.41
N VAL A 226 -16.55 -3.81 -1.98
CA VAL A 226 -15.15 -4.23 -2.06
C VAL A 226 -14.94 -5.12 -3.29
N THR A 227 -13.95 -4.78 -4.10
CA THR A 227 -13.64 -5.43 -5.38
C THR A 227 -12.39 -6.30 -5.30
N SER A 228 -11.49 -6.00 -4.37
CA SER A 228 -10.31 -6.82 -4.07
C SER A 228 -9.88 -6.72 -2.60
N LEU A 229 -9.19 -7.75 -2.12
CA LEU A 229 -8.63 -7.88 -0.76
C LEU A 229 -7.26 -8.56 -0.85
N VAL A 230 -6.90 -9.41 0.10
CA VAL A 230 -5.66 -10.17 0.07
C VAL A 230 -5.52 -10.96 -1.24
N ARG A 231 -4.29 -10.98 -1.77
CA ARG A 231 -3.88 -11.78 -2.92
C ARG A 231 -2.61 -12.54 -2.54
N SER A 232 -2.34 -13.66 -3.18
CA SER A 232 -1.00 -14.26 -3.15
C SER A 232 -0.09 -13.57 -4.17
N ALA A 233 1.23 -13.71 -4.04
CA ALA A 233 2.18 -13.30 -5.05
C ALA A 233 1.96 -14.08 -6.36
N GLU A 234 1.68 -15.40 -6.28
CA GLU A 234 1.30 -16.23 -7.44
C GLU A 234 0.12 -15.64 -8.23
N HIS A 235 -0.93 -15.22 -7.54
CA HIS A 235 -2.10 -14.60 -8.14
C HIS A 235 -1.75 -13.23 -8.73
N GLN A 236 -0.97 -12.42 -8.03
CA GLN A 236 -0.52 -11.11 -8.51
C GLN A 236 0.31 -11.23 -9.81
N TYR A 237 1.26 -12.16 -9.87
CA TYR A 237 2.00 -12.45 -11.10
C TYR A 237 1.11 -12.99 -12.22
N ARG A 238 0.08 -13.78 -11.90
CA ARG A 238 -0.90 -14.25 -12.89
C ARG A 238 -1.70 -13.09 -13.47
N LEU A 239 -2.17 -12.15 -12.66
CA LEU A 239 -2.84 -10.93 -13.12
C LEU A 239 -1.92 -10.11 -14.02
N ARG A 240 -0.66 -9.95 -13.63
CA ARG A 240 0.33 -9.24 -14.44
C ARG A 240 0.53 -9.90 -15.82
N ARG A 241 0.62 -11.23 -15.89
CA ARG A 241 0.70 -11.97 -17.17
C ARG A 241 -0.56 -11.82 -18.04
N LEU A 242 -1.71 -11.55 -17.43
CA LEU A 242 -2.96 -11.28 -18.14
C LEU A 242 -3.11 -9.80 -18.58
N GLY A 243 -2.09 -8.98 -18.30
CA GLY A 243 -2.04 -7.57 -18.71
C GLY A 243 -2.74 -6.59 -17.77
N TYR A 244 -3.05 -7.00 -16.53
CA TYR A 244 -3.50 -6.06 -15.49
C TYR A 244 -2.32 -5.28 -14.91
N ALA A 245 -2.55 -4.03 -14.48
CA ALA A 245 -1.61 -3.22 -13.71
C ALA A 245 -1.41 -3.75 -12.27
N ALA A 246 -0.99 -5.00 -12.16
CA ALA A 246 -0.72 -5.69 -10.90
C ALA A 246 0.73 -5.43 -10.47
N MET A 247 0.96 -4.30 -9.80
CA MET A 247 2.28 -3.89 -9.33
C MET A 247 2.87 -4.89 -8.34
N VAL A 248 4.20 -5.04 -8.35
CA VAL A 248 4.94 -5.89 -7.41
C VAL A 248 6.11 -5.09 -6.83
N PRO A 249 6.35 -5.12 -5.51
CA PRO A 249 5.48 -5.68 -4.46
C PRO A 249 4.14 -4.92 -4.33
N SER A 250 3.16 -5.52 -3.64
CA SER A 250 1.79 -4.99 -3.50
C SER A 250 1.28 -5.16 -2.06
N GLY A 251 0.57 -4.15 -1.56
CA GLY A 251 -0.13 -4.19 -0.27
C GLY A 251 -1.17 -5.33 -0.16
N HIS A 252 -1.74 -5.77 -1.29
CA HIS A 252 -2.65 -6.94 -1.32
C HIS A 252 -1.91 -8.23 -0.95
N CYS A 253 -0.66 -8.39 -1.41
CA CYS A 253 0.17 -9.54 -1.09
C CYS A 253 0.64 -9.57 0.37
N LEU A 254 0.57 -8.42 1.06
CA LEU A 254 0.85 -8.29 2.49
C LEU A 254 -0.43 -8.45 3.34
N GLY A 255 -1.61 -8.45 2.70
CA GLY A 255 -2.92 -8.57 3.34
C GLY A 255 -3.43 -7.29 4.00
N TRP A 256 -2.79 -6.14 3.75
CA TRP A 256 -3.14 -4.85 4.36
C TRP A 256 -3.93 -3.92 3.44
N ALA A 257 -4.18 -4.36 2.20
CA ALA A 257 -4.86 -3.56 1.21
C ALA A 257 -6.22 -4.13 0.74
N ALA A 258 -7.05 -3.23 0.25
CA ALA A 258 -8.37 -3.49 -0.33
C ALA A 258 -8.61 -2.55 -1.51
N ASP A 259 -9.40 -3.01 -2.49
CA ASP A 259 -9.88 -2.15 -3.58
C ASP A 259 -11.37 -1.90 -3.40
N LEU A 260 -11.79 -0.65 -3.50
CA LEU A 260 -13.17 -0.21 -3.35
C LEU A 260 -13.72 0.23 -4.70
N GLU A 261 -14.92 -0.20 -5.05
CA GLU A 261 -15.58 0.26 -6.28
C GLU A 261 -15.89 1.75 -6.16
N MET A 262 -15.59 2.55 -7.20
CA MET A 262 -15.84 3.99 -7.23
C MET A 262 -16.72 4.39 -8.40
N ALA A 263 -16.44 3.87 -9.61
CA ALA A 263 -17.15 4.28 -10.82
C ALA A 263 -18.64 3.92 -10.76
N TRP A 264 -19.00 2.74 -10.25
CA TRP A 264 -20.40 2.36 -10.08
C TRP A 264 -21.15 3.29 -9.13
N PHE A 265 -20.51 3.84 -8.10
CA PHE A 265 -21.17 4.76 -7.17
C PHE A 265 -21.50 6.14 -7.75
N ALA A 266 -20.93 6.51 -8.90
CA ALA A 266 -21.24 7.76 -9.58
C ALA A 266 -22.75 7.86 -9.93
N ARG A 267 -23.37 6.73 -10.30
CA ARG A 267 -24.80 6.68 -10.65
C ARG A 267 -25.74 6.98 -9.48
N PHE A 268 -25.26 6.81 -8.24
CA PHE A 268 -26.03 7.08 -7.03
C PHE A 268 -25.69 8.47 -6.45
N GLY A 269 -24.86 9.27 -7.15
CA GLY A 269 -24.32 10.52 -6.61
C GLY A 269 -23.40 10.31 -5.40
N ALA A 270 -22.90 9.09 -5.19
CA ALA A 270 -22.19 8.71 -3.97
C ALA A 270 -20.66 8.61 -4.14
N ARG A 271 -20.15 8.70 -5.38
CA ARG A 271 -18.71 8.63 -5.67
C ARG A 271 -17.91 9.67 -4.89
N GLU A 272 -18.32 10.94 -4.95
CA GLU A 272 -17.60 12.03 -4.27
C GLU A 272 -17.69 11.94 -2.74
N THR A 273 -18.81 11.43 -2.21
CA THR A 273 -18.94 11.15 -0.77
C THR A 273 -17.95 10.08 -0.34
N LEU A 274 -17.84 8.98 -1.07
CA LEU A 274 -16.86 7.93 -0.78
C LEU A 274 -15.43 8.46 -0.92
N ALA A 275 -15.13 9.20 -2.00
CA ALA A 275 -13.83 9.79 -2.23
C ALA A 275 -13.39 10.68 -1.06
N ARG A 276 -14.28 11.55 -0.58
CA ARG A 276 -14.02 12.43 0.57
C ARG A 276 -13.71 11.63 1.83
N LEU A 277 -14.53 10.64 2.17
CA LEU A 277 -14.28 9.78 3.34
C LEU A 277 -12.91 9.10 3.28
N LEU A 278 -12.51 8.59 2.12
CA LEU A 278 -11.21 7.94 1.95
C LEU A 278 -10.05 8.94 2.07
N LEU A 279 -10.18 10.13 1.46
CA LEU A 279 -9.16 11.17 1.51
C LEU A 279 -9.03 11.79 2.92
N ASP A 280 -10.13 11.96 3.65
CA ASP A 280 -10.11 12.42 5.04
C ASP A 280 -9.36 11.43 5.94
N ARG A 281 -9.59 10.12 5.74
CA ARG A 281 -8.84 9.04 6.43
C ARG A 281 -7.37 9.01 6.05
N GLN A 282 -7.04 9.32 4.79
CA GLN A 282 -5.66 9.47 4.35
C GLN A 282 -4.99 10.68 5.02
N ALA A 283 -5.68 11.81 5.09
CA ALA A 283 -5.17 13.02 5.75
C ALA A 283 -4.97 12.79 7.26
N ALA A 284 -5.81 11.97 7.89
CA ALA A 284 -5.65 11.51 9.26
C ALA A 284 -4.52 10.48 9.46
N GLY A 285 -3.82 10.08 8.39
CA GLY A 285 -2.72 9.11 8.44
C GLY A 285 -3.17 7.67 8.70
N GLU A 286 -4.44 7.35 8.50
CA GLU A 286 -4.97 6.01 8.77
C GLU A 286 -4.83 5.05 7.59
N ILE A 287 -4.88 5.56 6.37
CA ILE A 287 -4.77 4.77 5.14
C ILE A 287 -3.95 5.47 4.07
N ASN A 288 -3.39 4.70 3.14
CA ASN A 288 -2.97 5.19 1.83
C ASN A 288 -4.15 5.01 0.87
N VAL A 289 -4.43 5.99 0.01
CA VAL A 289 -5.42 5.92 -1.06
C VAL A 289 -4.72 6.13 -2.39
N VAL A 290 -5.05 5.30 -3.37
CA VAL A 290 -4.57 5.40 -4.75
C VAL A 290 -5.76 5.34 -5.69
N ASP A 291 -5.94 6.39 -6.49
CA ASP A 291 -6.95 6.43 -7.54
C ASP A 291 -6.52 5.57 -8.73
N GLU A 292 -7.14 4.39 -8.89
CA GLU A 292 -6.96 3.51 -10.05
C GLU A 292 -8.15 3.59 -11.04
N GLY A 293 -8.92 4.68 -11.01
CA GLY A 293 -10.02 4.95 -11.92
C GLY A 293 -11.34 4.29 -11.51
N GLN A 294 -11.56 3.06 -11.94
CA GLN A 294 -12.81 2.32 -11.63
C GLN A 294 -12.91 2.04 -10.13
N ALA A 295 -11.81 1.59 -9.55
CA ALA A 295 -11.68 1.29 -8.14
C ALA A 295 -10.58 2.14 -7.54
N TRP A 296 -10.72 2.47 -6.26
CA TRP A 296 -9.65 3.08 -5.49
C TRP A 296 -9.03 2.03 -4.60
N HIS A 297 -7.72 1.95 -4.65
CA HIS A 297 -6.94 1.11 -3.79
C HIS A 297 -6.75 1.81 -2.45
N ILE A 298 -6.90 1.06 -1.37
CA ILE A 298 -6.58 1.52 -0.02
C ILE A 298 -5.65 0.54 0.67
N CYS A 299 -4.71 1.05 1.47
CA CYS A 299 -3.85 0.26 2.33
C CYS A 299 -3.85 0.82 3.74
N LEU A 300 -4.00 -0.06 4.73
CA LEU A 300 -4.02 0.34 6.13
C LEU A 300 -2.63 0.82 6.58
N ALA A 301 -2.57 1.97 7.26
CA ALA A 301 -1.33 2.46 7.87
C ALA A 301 -1.01 1.68 9.17
N PRO A 302 0.27 1.41 9.47
CA PRO A 302 0.68 0.74 10.70
C PRO A 302 0.18 1.42 11.97
N ALA A 303 0.12 2.76 11.97
CA ALA A 303 -0.33 3.57 13.11
C ALA A 303 -1.79 3.28 13.52
N ALA A 304 -2.67 2.98 12.55
CA ALA A 304 -4.09 2.71 12.81
C ALA A 304 -4.37 1.25 13.23
N ARG A 305 -3.39 0.34 13.08
CA ARG A 305 -3.55 -1.10 13.33
C ARG A 305 -4.09 -1.40 14.72
N ARG A 306 -3.53 -0.80 15.77
CA ARG A 306 -3.92 -1.09 17.16
C ARG A 306 -5.37 -0.70 17.45
N ARG A 307 -5.80 0.47 16.96
CA ARG A 307 -7.19 0.95 17.12
C ARG A 307 -8.16 -0.01 16.46
N LEU A 308 -7.90 -0.36 15.20
CA LEU A 308 -8.78 -1.23 14.41
C LEU A 308 -8.79 -2.67 14.90
N ARG A 309 -7.67 -3.16 15.44
CA ARG A 309 -7.61 -4.47 16.11
C ARG A 309 -8.58 -4.52 17.29
N ARG A 310 -8.55 -3.50 18.15
CA ARG A 310 -9.48 -3.39 19.29
C ARG A 310 -10.93 -3.24 18.85
N ALA A 311 -11.19 -2.46 17.80
CA ALA A 311 -12.54 -2.32 17.26
C ALA A 311 -13.08 -3.67 16.76
N TYR A 312 -12.25 -4.45 16.07
CA TYR A 312 -12.60 -5.80 15.64
C TYR A 312 -12.89 -6.72 16.84
N GLU A 313 -12.01 -6.74 17.84
CA GLU A 313 -12.15 -7.59 19.04
C GLU A 313 -13.43 -7.25 19.81
N ALA A 314 -13.74 -5.96 19.98
CA ALA A 314 -14.98 -5.49 20.58
C ALA A 314 -16.24 -5.93 19.80
N GLU A 315 -16.22 -5.86 18.46
CA GLU A 315 -17.33 -6.38 17.62
C GLU A 315 -17.52 -7.90 17.78
N MET A 316 -16.44 -8.62 18.11
CA MET A 316 -16.43 -10.06 18.28
C MET A 316 -16.73 -10.53 19.70
N GLY A 317 -16.78 -9.61 20.68
CA GLY A 317 -16.97 -9.91 22.09
C GLY A 317 -15.78 -10.62 22.75
N ILE A 318 -14.56 -10.30 22.31
CA ILE A 318 -13.29 -10.86 22.82
C ILE A 318 -12.42 -9.75 23.41
#